data_AF-A0A645II68-F1
#
_entry.id   AF-A0A645II68-F1
#
_cell.length_a   1.000
_cell.length_b   1.000
_cell.length_c   1.000
_cell.angle_alpha   90.00
_cell.angle_beta   90.00
_cell.angle_gamma   90.00
#
_symmetry.space_group_name_H-M   'P 1'
#
loop_
_entity.id
_entity.type
_entity.pdbx_description
1 polymer ?
#
loop_
_entity_poly.entity_id
_entity_poly.type
_entity_poly.pdbx_seq_one_letter_code
_entity_poly.pdbx_strand_id
1 'polypeptide(L)'
;MELEEPGHVVCRNTIQSMQAGLVYGHMGMVDYIVRKMKSELQELTESGKEPIVIATGGFADLINDGIDCIDHVDKLLTLEGLSIIYEKNKKAQKIKRNDECRQENPENQKE
;
A
#
# COMPACT_ATOMS: atom_id res chain seq x y z
N MET A 1 6.97 2.07 24.61
CA MET A 1 5.81 1.19 24.83
C MET A 1 5.65 0.44 23.52
N GLU A 2 5.93 -0.85 23.54
CA GLU A 2 5.81 -1.70 22.35
C GLU A 2 4.36 -2.18 22.24
N LEU A 3 3.81 -2.17 21.02
CA LEU A 3 2.47 -2.68 20.78
C LEU A 3 2.59 -4.18 20.55
N GLU A 4 2.00 -4.95 21.46
CA GLU A 4 2.02 -6.41 21.43
C GLU A 4 0.59 -6.93 21.56
N GLU A 5 0.34 -8.09 20.94
CA GLU A 5 -0.90 -8.82 21.16
C GLU A 5 -0.89 -9.46 22.56
N PRO A 6 -1.88 -9.18 23.43
CA PRO A 6 -1.88 -9.69 24.81
C PRO A 6 -2.30 -11.16 24.94
N GLY A 7 -2.59 -11.86 23.83
CA GLY A 7 -3.02 -13.27 23.77
C GLY A 7 -4.43 -13.57 24.30
N HIS A 8 -5.03 -12.63 25.03
CA HIS A 8 -6.41 -12.72 25.51
C HIS A 8 -7.15 -11.40 25.31
N VAL A 9 -8.41 -11.46 24.90
CA VAL A 9 -9.26 -10.27 24.71
C VAL A 9 -9.73 -9.68 26.05
N VAL A 10 -10.04 -10.52 27.04
CA VAL A 10 -10.50 -10.10 28.37
C VAL A 10 -9.31 -10.13 29.35
N CYS A 11 -8.70 -8.98 29.58
CA CYS A 11 -7.51 -8.85 30.40
C CYS A 11 -7.82 -8.47 31.86
N ARG A 12 -6.84 -8.66 32.76
CA ARG A 12 -6.96 -8.40 34.21
C ARG A 12 -6.19 -7.19 34.70
N ASN A 13 -5.53 -6.46 33.81
CA ASN A 13 -4.83 -5.20 34.13
C ASN A 13 -5.02 -4.18 33.00
N THR A 14 -4.89 -2.91 33.36
CA THR A 14 -5.18 -1.78 32.48
C THR A 14 -4.33 -1.78 31.20
N ILE A 15 -3.04 -2.11 31.31
CA ILE A 15 -2.11 -2.08 30.16
C ILE A 15 -2.53 -3.11 29.11
N GLN A 16 -2.74 -4.35 29.52
CA GLN A 16 -3.18 -5.42 28.63
C GLN A 16 -4.59 -5.15 28.09
N SER A 17 -5.51 -4.63 28.91
CA SER A 17 -6.86 -4.28 28.44
C SER A 17 -6.82 -3.21 27.35
N MET A 18 -5.93 -2.22 27.46
CA MET A 18 -5.73 -1.22 26.41
C MET A 18 -5.11 -1.82 25.14
N GLN A 19 -4.09 -2.67 25.29
CA GLN A 19 -3.46 -3.36 24.15
C GLN A 19 -4.47 -4.25 23.42
N ALA A 20 -5.29 -5.00 24.16
CA ALA A 20 -6.33 -5.87 23.59
C ALA A 20 -7.36 -5.06 22.78
N GLY A 21 -7.86 -3.95 23.36
CA GLY A 21 -8.80 -3.07 22.69
C GLY A 21 -8.24 -2.47 21.40
N LEU A 22 -6.95 -2.10 21.41
CA LEU A 22 -6.29 -1.56 20.23
C LEU A 22 -6.06 -2.62 19.16
N VAL A 23 -5.42 -3.75 19.50
CA VAL A 23 -5.04 -4.79 18.52
C VAL A 23 -6.28 -5.48 17.94
N TYR A 24 -7.10 -6.10 18.78
CA TYR A 24 -8.28 -6.85 18.30
C TYR A 24 -9.36 -5.93 17.73
N GLY A 25 -9.48 -4.72 18.28
CA GLY A 25 -10.38 -3.70 17.72
C GLY A 25 -9.97 -3.30 16.31
N HIS A 26 -8.66 -3.14 16.05
CA HIS A 26 -8.16 -2.82 14.72
C HIS A 26 -8.29 -4.00 13.76
N MET A 27 -7.98 -5.22 14.21
CA MET A 27 -8.21 -6.45 13.44
C MET A 27 -9.66 -6.54 12.94
N GLY A 28 -10.64 -6.43 13.84
CA GLY A 28 -12.06 -6.48 13.46
C GLY A 28 -12.50 -5.33 12.55
N MET A 29 -11.95 -4.12 12.76
CA MET A 29 -12.22 -2.97 11.90
C MET A 29 -11.69 -3.19 10.47
N VAL A 30 -10.44 -3.65 10.35
CA VAL A 30 -9.80 -3.93 9.06
C VAL A 30 -10.56 -5.03 8.32
N ASP A 31 -10.83 -6.16 8.98
CA ASP A 31 -11.58 -7.27 8.37
C ASP A 31 -12.95 -6.83 7.85
N TYR A 32 -13.71 -6.09 8.66
CA TYR A 32 -15.04 -5.64 8.27
C TYR A 32 -15.00 -4.68 7.08
N ILE A 33 -14.10 -3.68 7.09
CA ILE A 33 -13.99 -2.69 6.02
C ILE A 33 -13.52 -3.36 4.73
N VAL A 34 -12.48 -4.20 4.77
CA VAL A 34 -11.95 -4.90 3.61
C VAL A 34 -13.02 -5.79 2.98
N ARG A 35 -13.77 -6.56 3.77
CA ARG A 35 -14.88 -7.38 3.26
C ARG A 35 -15.94 -6.55 2.56
N LYS A 36 -16.30 -5.39 3.11
CA LYS A 36 -17.25 -4.47 2.47
C LYS A 36 -16.72 -3.93 1.14
N MET A 37 -15.46 -3.47 1.12
CA MET A 37 -14.80 -3.01 -0.10
C MET A 37 -14.72 -4.10 -1.18
N LYS A 38 -14.38 -5.34 -0.80
CA LYS A 38 -14.35 -6.48 -1.73
C LYS A 38 -15.71 -6.71 -2.38
N SER A 39 -16.79 -6.70 -1.60
CA SER A 39 -18.17 -6.86 -2.10
C SER A 39 -18.52 -5.76 -3.10
N GLU A 40 -18.29 -4.49 -2.74
CA GLU A 40 -18.60 -3.35 -3.62
C GLU A 40 -17.78 -3.37 -4.91
N LEU A 41 -16.48 -3.71 -4.84
CA LEU A 41 -15.62 -3.79 -6.02
C LEU A 41 -16.02 -4.92 -6.98
N GLN A 42 -16.47 -6.07 -6.45
CA GLN A 42 -16.96 -7.17 -7.27
C GLN A 42 -18.23 -6.78 -8.05
N GLU A 43 -19.11 -5.98 -7.45
CA GLU A 43 -20.31 -5.47 -8.13
C GLU A 43 -19.96 -4.41 -9.21
N LEU A 44 -18.95 -3.57 -8.95
CA LEU A 44 -18.56 -2.47 -9.84
C LEU A 44 -17.66 -2.90 -11.01
N THR A 45 -16.99 -4.06 -10.92
CA THR A 45 -16.05 -4.51 -11.96
C THR A 45 -16.58 -5.69 -12.76
N GLU A 46 -16.68 -5.50 -14.08
CA GLU A 46 -17.17 -6.52 -15.03
C GLU A 46 -16.30 -7.78 -15.08
N SER A 47 -15.07 -7.72 -14.54
CA SER A 47 -14.13 -8.85 -14.56
C SER A 47 -14.51 -9.99 -13.62
N GLY A 48 -15.35 -9.73 -12.60
CA GLY A 48 -15.75 -10.69 -11.57
C GLY A 48 -14.59 -11.24 -10.72
N LYS A 49 -13.38 -10.67 -10.83
CA LYS A 49 -12.21 -11.09 -10.06
C LYS A 49 -12.23 -10.47 -8.67
N GLU A 50 -11.91 -11.29 -7.67
CA GLU A 50 -11.76 -10.79 -6.31
C GLU A 50 -10.53 -9.86 -6.20
N PRO A 51 -10.66 -8.69 -5.56
CA PRO A 51 -9.53 -7.81 -5.30
C PRO A 51 -8.49 -8.46 -4.38
N ILE A 52 -7.21 -8.33 -4.73
CA ILE A 52 -6.09 -8.74 -3.89
C ILE A 52 -5.83 -7.65 -2.85
N VAL A 53 -5.65 -8.04 -1.60
CA VAL A 53 -5.40 -7.17 -0.46
C VAL A 53 -3.93 -7.27 -0.06
N ILE A 54 -3.22 -6.16 -0.20
CA ILE A 54 -1.81 -6.04 0.16
C ILE A 54 -1.70 -5.08 1.34
N ALA A 55 -1.11 -5.54 2.45
CA ALA A 55 -0.81 -4.72 3.62
C ALA A 55 0.65 -4.27 3.62
N THR A 56 0.92 -3.09 4.15
CA THR A 56 2.27 -2.53 4.32
C THR A 56 2.36 -1.72 5.61
N GLY A 57 3.57 -1.34 6.02
CA GLY A 57 3.81 -0.59 7.26
C GLY A 57 4.26 -1.46 8.44
N GLY A 58 4.66 -0.81 9.53
CA GLY A 58 5.36 -1.48 10.65
C GLY A 58 4.52 -2.44 11.48
N PHE A 59 3.19 -2.31 11.45
CA PHE A 59 2.26 -3.17 12.19
C PHE A 59 1.48 -4.14 11.29
N ALA A 60 1.83 -4.21 10.00
CA ALA A 60 1.10 -5.06 9.05
C ALA A 60 1.13 -6.54 9.48
N ASP A 61 2.30 -7.03 9.91
CA ASP A 61 2.46 -8.41 10.39
C ASP A 61 1.57 -8.68 11.62
N LEU A 62 1.60 -7.78 12.62
CA LEU A 62 0.80 -7.91 13.85
C LEU A 62 -0.71 -8.00 13.57
N ILE A 63 -1.21 -7.21 12.62
CA ILE A 63 -2.62 -7.24 12.25
C ILE A 63 -2.95 -8.48 11.43
N ASN A 64 -2.07 -8.86 10.49
CA ASN A 64 -2.22 -10.03 9.63
C ASN A 64 -2.33 -11.35 10.42
N ASP A 65 -1.64 -11.47 11.55
CA ASP A 65 -1.68 -12.68 12.38
C ASP A 65 -3.08 -12.98 12.95
N GLY A 66 -3.98 -11.99 13.01
CA GLY A 66 -5.32 -12.14 13.58
C GLY A 66 -6.49 -12.10 12.59
N ILE A 67 -6.24 -11.93 11.28
CA ILE A 67 -7.30 -11.82 10.26
C ILE A 67 -6.90 -12.46 8.92
N ASP A 68 -7.88 -13.03 8.22
CA ASP A 68 -7.65 -13.72 6.94
C ASP A 68 -7.90 -12.81 5.71
N CYS A 69 -8.25 -11.54 5.92
CA CYS A 69 -8.63 -10.66 4.81
C CYS A 69 -7.43 -10.09 4.01
N ILE A 70 -6.19 -10.31 4.47
CA ILE A 70 -4.95 -9.84 3.85
C ILE A 70 -4.31 -11.00 3.09
N ASP A 71 -4.04 -10.81 1.80
CA ASP A 71 -3.43 -11.84 0.96
C ASP A 71 -1.90 -11.80 1.05
N HIS A 72 -1.32 -10.59 1.10
CA HIS A 72 0.13 -10.38 1.14
C HIS A 72 0.54 -9.23 2.06
N VAL A 73 1.67 -9.38 2.75
CA VAL A 73 2.34 -8.29 3.46
C VAL A 73 3.61 -7.90 2.71
N ASP A 74 3.70 -6.64 2.28
CA ASP A 74 4.85 -6.08 1.56
C ASP A 74 5.40 -4.85 2.28
N LYS A 75 6.60 -4.98 2.86
CA LYS A 75 7.28 -3.92 3.61
C LYS A 75 7.93 -2.86 2.74
N LEU A 76 8.16 -3.14 1.46
CA LEU A 76 8.87 -2.26 0.53
C LEU A 76 7.93 -1.58 -0.48
N LEU A 77 6.64 -1.91 -0.47
CA LEU A 77 5.61 -1.41 -1.39
C LEU A 77 5.76 0.09 -1.74
N THR A 78 5.93 0.95 -0.73
CA THR A 78 6.10 2.40 -0.92
C THR A 78 7.42 2.75 -1.63
N LEU A 79 8.53 2.12 -1.23
CA LEU A 79 9.86 2.38 -1.81
C LEU A 79 9.93 1.89 -3.25
N GLU A 80 9.33 0.73 -3.55
CA GLU A 80 9.21 0.22 -4.91
C GLU A 80 8.38 1.17 -5.77
N GLY A 81 7.24 1.64 -5.26
CA GLY A 81 6.41 2.64 -5.93
C GLY A 81 7.18 3.92 -6.25
N LEU A 82 7.96 4.45 -5.30
CA LEU A 82 8.80 5.63 -5.50
C LEU A 82 9.89 5.40 -6.55
N SER A 83 10.53 4.22 -6.54
CA SER A 83 11.52 3.83 -7.54
C SER A 83 10.92 3.80 -8.96
N ILE A 84 9.73 3.20 -9.11
CA ILE A 84 8.99 3.15 -10.37
C ILE A 84 8.65 4.57 -10.85
N ILE A 85 8.15 5.43 -9.97
CA ILE A 85 7.80 6.82 -10.31
C ILE A 85 9.04 7.60 -10.75
N TYR A 86 10.17 7.45 -10.06
CA TYR A 86 11.43 8.10 -10.42
C TYR A 86 11.89 7.70 -11.83
N GLU A 87 11.92 6.39 -12.13
CA GLU A 87 12.37 5.89 -13.44
C GLU A 87 11.44 6.32 -14.58
N LYS A 88 10.13 6.39 -14.34
CA LYS A 88 9.17 6.94 -15.33
C LYS A 88 9.48 8.41 -15.65
N ASN A 89 9.73 9.23 -14.64
CA ASN A 89 10.01 10.66 -14.81
C ASN A 89 11.39 10.92 -15.43
N LYS A 90 12.41 10.13 -15.06
CA LYS A 90 13.76 10.22 -15.64
C LYS A 90 13.76 9.97 -17.14
N LYS A 91 12.97 9.00 -17.62
CA LYS A 91 12.80 8.74 -19.06
C LYS A 91 12.10 9.91 -19.77
N ALA A 92 11.03 10.45 -19.19
CA ALA A 92 10.32 11.62 -19.76
C ALA A 92 11.23 12.85 -19.88
N GLN A 93 12.09 13.10 -18.88
CA GLN A 93 13.05 14.20 -18.94
C GLN A 93 14.20 13.98 -19.94
N LYS A 94 14.58 12.73 -20.25
CA LYS A 94 15.53 12.44 -21.33
C LYS A 94 14.93 12.73 -22.70
N ILE A 95 13.64 12.41 -22.89
CA ILE A 95 12.91 12.71 -24.13
C ILE A 95 12.80 14.23 -24.33
N LYS A 96 12.34 14.98 -23.31
CA LYS A 96 12.25 16.45 -23.38
C LYS A 96 13.59 17.13 -23.67
N ARG A 97 14.68 16.72 -23.00
CA ARG A 97 16.03 17.25 -23.28
C ARG A 97 16.51 16.95 -24.70
N ASN A 98 16.16 15.79 -25.24
CA ASN A 98 16.54 15.43 -26.61
C ASN A 98 15.68 16.16 -27.67
N ASP A 99 14.43 16.50 -27.36
CA ASP A 99 13.55 17.27 -28.24
C ASP A 99 13.90 18.76 -28.23
N GLU A 100 14.22 19.34 -27.06
CA GLU A 100 14.71 20.72 -26.93
C GLU A 100 16.04 20.93 -27.68
N CYS A 101 16.98 19.99 -27.55
CA CYS A 101 18.27 20.05 -28.26
C CYS A 101 18.15 19.91 -29.79
N ARG A 102 17.03 19.38 -30.32
CA ARG A 102 16.76 19.30 -31.77
C ARG A 102 16.10 20.56 -32.34
N GLN A 103 15.45 21.37 -31.51
CA GLN A 103 14.80 22.60 -31.95
C GLN A 103 15.75 23.82 -31.94
N GLU A 104 16.86 23.76 -31.19
CA GLU A 104 17.82 24.86 -31.07
C GLU A 104 18.85 24.97 -32.21
N ASN A 105 18.75 24.20 -33.30
CA ASN A 105 19.74 24.29 -34.40
C ASN A 105 19.14 24.58 -35.79
N PRO A 106 18.67 25.82 -36.06
CA PRO A 106 18.35 26.28 -37.42
C PRO A 106 19.54 26.85 -38.23
N GLU A 107 20.77 26.92 -37.69
CA GLU A 107 21.84 27.71 -38.34
C GLU A 107 22.87 26.96 -39.22
N ASN A 108 22.79 25.63 -39.40
CA ASN A 108 23.73 24.90 -40.28
C ASN A 108 23.08 24.31 -41.56
N GLN A 109 22.27 25.10 -42.27
CA GLN A 109 21.81 24.78 -43.64
C GLN A 109 22.14 25.88 -44.66
N LYS A 110 23.39 26.32 -44.68
CA LYS A 110 23.96 27.07 -45.81
C LYS A 110 25.38 26.57 -46.11
N GLU A 111 25.45 25.52 -46.90
CA GLU A 111 26.49 25.32 -47.93
C GLU A 111 25.79 24.89 -49.22
#